data_AF-A0A925XS82-F1
#
_entry.id   AF-A0A925XS82-F1
#
_cell.length_a   1.000
_cell.length_b   1.000
_cell.length_c   1.000
_cell.angle_alpha   90.00
_cell.angle_beta   90.00
_cell.angle_gamma   90.00
#
_symmetry.space_group_name_H-M   'P 1'
#
loop_
_entity.id
_entity.type
_entity.pdbx_description
1 polymer ?
#
loop_
_entity_poly.entity_id
_entity_poly.type
_entity_poly.pdbx_seq_one_letter_code
_entity_poly.pdbx_strand_id
1 'polypeptide(L)' 'MYNSAMAQTPEPLLVSCERFVLDITEQLDPLISLQLTGAMKRLVDIAYLMGNEDGKQRAEQSGQEYASKNR' A
#
# COMPACT_ATOMS: atom_id res chain seq x y z
N MET A 1 20.24 11.46 -12.38
CA MET A 1 19.93 10.98 -11.02
C MET A 1 18.64 10.19 -11.12
N TYR A 2 18.72 8.86 -11.05
CA TYR A 2 17.51 8.04 -10.95
C TYR A 2 16.90 8.31 -9.58
N ASN A 3 15.76 9.01 -9.54
CA ASN A 3 14.91 8.94 -8.37
C ASN A 3 14.46 7.49 -8.29
N SER A 4 15.08 6.73 -7.39
CA SER A 4 14.44 5.55 -6.82
C SER A 4 13.11 6.05 -6.28
N ALA A 5 12.04 5.93 -7.08
CA ALA A 5 10.70 6.25 -6.63
C ALA A 5 10.44 5.33 -5.45
N MET A 6 10.68 5.83 -4.23
CA MET A 6 10.19 5.22 -3.02
C MET A 6 8.71 4.98 -3.30
N ALA A 7 8.33 3.71 -3.35
CA ALA A 7 6.97 3.34 -3.64
C ALA A 7 6.08 4.04 -2.60
N GLN A 8 5.35 5.06 -3.03
CA GLN A 8 4.50 5.81 -2.13
C GLN A 8 3.09 5.26 -2.29
N THR A 9 2.43 5.02 -1.16
CA THR A 9 1.03 4.63 -1.16
C THR A 9 0.21 5.69 -1.89
N PRO A 10 -0.65 5.30 -2.84
CA PRO A 10 -1.47 6.25 -3.57
C PRO A 10 -2.41 6.99 -2.61
N GLU A 11 -2.45 8.32 -2.72
CA GLU A 11 -3.34 9.16 -1.90
C GLU A 11 -4.82 8.71 -1.92
N PRO A 12 -5.41 8.30 -3.07
CA PRO A 12 -6.79 7.83 -3.08
C PRO A 12 -7.03 6.59 -2.20
N LEU A 13 -6.03 5.73 -2.04
CA LEU A 13 -6.11 4.56 -1.18
C LEU A 13 -6.15 4.97 0.30
N LEU A 14 -5.30 5.93 0.69
CA LEU A 14 -5.28 6.48 2.05
C LEU A 14 -6.60 7.16 2.41
N VAL A 15 -7.14 7.98 1.50
CA VAL A 15 -8.44 8.67 1.68
C VAL A 15 -9.59 7.65 1.79
N SER A 16 -9.58 6.60 0.97
CA SER A 16 -10.60 5.55 1.01
C SER A 16 -10.55 4.78 2.33
N CYS A 17 -9.35 4.45 2.83
CA CYS A 17 -9.19 3.79 4.11
C CYS A 17 -9.59 4.67 5.28
N GLU A 18 -9.25 5.95 5.27
CA GLU A 18 -9.69 6.90 6.29
C GLU A 18 -11.22 6.97 6.35
N ARG A 19 -11.87 7.12 5.21
CA ARG A 19 -13.33 7.16 5.14
C ARG A 19 -13.95 5.86 5.66
N PHE A 20 -13.42 4.72 5.27
CA PHE A 20 -13.86 3.42 5.79
C PHE A 20 -13.74 3.34 7.32
N VAL A 21 -12.60 3.78 7.89
CA VAL A 21 -12.41 3.74 9.35
C VAL A 21 -13.37 4.69 10.06
N LEU A 22 -13.59 5.89 9.53
CA LEU A 22 -14.54 6.83 10.12
C LEU A 22 -15.98 6.29 10.07
N ASP A 23 -16.39 5.68 8.95
CA ASP A 23 -17.72 5.09 8.79
C ASP A 23 -17.97 3.96 9.81
N ILE A 24 -16.96 3.13 10.13
CA ILE A 24 -17.11 2.06 11.14
C ILE A 24 -16.95 2.55 12.58
N THR A 25 -16.33 3.71 12.78
CA THR A 25 -16.03 4.25 14.13
C THR A 25 -16.92 5.41 14.54
N GLU A 26 -17.99 5.72 13.80
CA GLU A 26 -18.91 6.83 14.09
C GLU A 26 -19.45 6.84 15.54
N GLN A 27 -19.61 5.67 16.15
CA GLN A 27 -20.10 5.53 17.53
C GLN A 27 -19.00 5.54 18.60
N LEU A 28 -17.72 5.53 18.20
CA LEU A 28 -16.61 5.59 19.14
C LEU A 28 -16.31 7.02 19.57
N ASP A 29 -15.62 7.12 20.71
CA ASP A 29 -15.01 8.37 21.13
C ASP A 29 -14.09 8.94 20.03
N PRO A 30 -14.16 10.26 19.73
CA PRO A 30 -13.39 10.87 18.65
C PRO A 30 -11.87 10.68 18.76
N LEU A 31 -11.32 10.64 19.99
CA LEU A 31 -9.89 10.43 20.18
C LEU A 31 -9.49 9.00 19.80
N ILE A 32 -10.32 8.02 20.16
CA ILE A 32 -10.10 6.61 19.81
C ILE A 32 -10.23 6.42 18.29
N SER A 33 -11.24 7.01 17.66
CA SER A 33 -11.43 6.96 16.20
C SER A 33 -10.24 7.55 15.44
N LEU A 34 -9.70 8.67 15.91
CA LEU A 34 -8.51 9.30 15.31
C LEU A 34 -7.27 8.42 15.43
N GLN A 35 -7.03 7.84 16.61
CA GLN A 35 -5.91 6.92 16.82
C GLN A 35 -6.02 5.68 15.94
N LEU A 36 -7.22 5.12 15.80
CA LEU A 36 -7.46 3.96 14.95
C LEU A 36 -7.24 4.29 13.47
N THR A 37 -7.72 5.45 13.02
CA THR A 37 -7.47 5.96 11.66
C THR A 37 -5.97 6.09 11.39
N GLY A 38 -5.22 6.66 12.34
CA GLY A 38 -3.76 6.77 12.23
C GLY A 38 -3.06 5.42 12.18
N ALA A 39 -3.49 4.45 12.99
CA ALA A 39 -2.95 3.09 12.95
C ALA A 39 -3.26 2.40 11.61
N MET A 40 -4.48 2.58 11.08
CA MET A 40 -4.89 1.97 9.83
C MET A 40 -4.12 2.52 8.64
N LYS A 41 -3.91 3.84 8.57
CA LYS A 41 -3.07 4.47 7.53
C LYS A 41 -1.68 3.83 7.46
N ARG A 42 -1.03 3.60 8.62
CA ARG A 42 0.28 2.92 8.68
C ARG A 42 0.23 1.47 8.20
N LEU A 43 -0.83 0.73 8.54
CA LEU A 43 -0.99 -0.64 8.07
C LEU A 43 -1.16 -0.71 6.55
N VAL A 44 -1.92 0.23 5.98
CA VAL A 44 -2.12 0.35 4.53
C VAL A 44 -0.81 0.67 3.84
N ASP A 45 0.00 1.58 4.39
CA ASP A 45 1.32 1.91 3.84
C ASP A 45 2.22 0.69 3.79
N ILE A 46 2.30 -0.07 4.90
CA ILE A 46 3.11 -1.28 4.97
C ILE A 46 2.61 -2.33 3.97
N ALA A 47 1.29 -2.57 3.91
CA ALA A 47 0.70 -3.53 2.99
C ALA A 47 0.94 -3.17 1.52
N TYR A 48 0.83 -1.90 1.17
CA TYR A 48 1.10 -1.42 -0.18
C TYR A 48 2.57 -1.58 -0.56
N LEU A 49 3.48 -1.20 0.33
CA LEU A 49 4.93 -1.36 0.13
C LEU A 49 5.30 -2.82 -0.11
N MET A 50 4.84 -3.73 0.75
CA MET A 50 5.06 -5.17 0.61
C MET A 50 4.49 -5.69 -0.72
N GLY A 51 3.23 -5.37 -1.02
CA GLY A 51 2.58 -5.84 -2.26
C GLY A 51 3.22 -5.29 -3.53
N ASN A 52 3.70 -4.05 -3.51
CA ASN A 52 4.39 -3.44 -4.64
C ASN A 52 5.79 -4.04 -4.84
N GLU A 53 6.52 -4.35 -3.77
CA GLU A 53 7.80 -5.04 -3.85
C GLU A 53 7.64 -6.46 -4.37
N ASP A 54 6.69 -7.23 -3.83
CA ASP A 54 6.35 -8.58 -4.30
C ASP A 54 5.93 -8.58 -5.78
N GLY A 55 5.12 -7.59 -6.18
CA GLY A 55 4.68 -7.41 -7.57
C GLY A 55 5.85 -7.14 -8.53
N LYS A 56 6.81 -6.29 -8.12
CA LYS A 56 8.02 -6.02 -8.90
C LYS A 56 8.89 -7.27 -9.04
N GLN A 57 9.13 -8.00 -7.96
CA GLN A 57 9.93 -9.22 -7.99
C GLN A 57 9.33 -10.27 -8.94
N ARG A 58 7.99 -10.46 -8.91
CA ARG A 58 7.31 -11.38 -9.83
C ARG A 58 7.39 -10.93 -11.29
N ALA A 59 7.24 -9.64 -11.55
CA ALA A 59 7.36 -9.09 -12.91
C ALA A 59 8.78 -9.33 -13.48
N GLU A 60 9.82 -9.11 -12.68
CA GLU A 60 11.21 -9.35 -13.07
C GLU A 60 11.48 -10.84 -13.34
N GLN A 61 11.00 -11.74 -12.48
CA GLN A 61 11.12 -13.18 -12.68
C GLN A 61 10.44 -13.65 -13.97
N SER A 62 9.23 -13.16 -14.25
CA SER A 62 8.51 -13.50 -15.48
C SER A 62 9.28 -13.02 -16.73
N GLY A 63 9.84 -11.81 -16.71
CA GLY A 63 10.63 -11.27 -17.81
C GLY A 63 11.92 -12.06 -18.09
N GLN A 64 12.57 -12.57 -17.04
CA GLN A 64 13.77 -13.42 -17.18
C GLN A 64 13.44 -14.80 -17.75
N GLU A 65 12.28 -15.37 -17.42
CA GLU A 65 11.82 -16.65 -17.97
C GLU A 65 11.53 -16.56 -19.48
N TYR A 66 10.94 -15.45 -19.95
CA TYR A 66 10.78 -15.23 -21.40
C TYR A 66 12.11 -15.04 -22.13
N ALA A 67 13.10 -14.41 -21.49
CA ALA A 67 14.41 -14.17 -22.08
C ALA A 67 15.28 -15.44 -22.15
N SER A 68 15.10 -16.39 -21.23
CA SER A 68 15.84 -17.67 -21.23
C SER A 68 15.26 -18.69 -22.21
N LYS A 69 13.95 -18.61 -22.52
CA LYS A 69 13.26 -19.53 -23.43
C LYS A 69 13.44 -19.23 -24.92
N ASN A 70 13.87 -18.00 -25.25
CA ASN A 70 14.10 -17.53 -26.62
C ASN A 70 15.60 -17.48 -26.99
N ARG A 71 16.44 -18.27 -26.33
CA ARG A 71 17.88 -18.39 -26.59
C ARG A 71 18.25 -19.78 -27.06
#